data_AF-A0A379G321-F1
#
_entry.id   AF-A0A379G321-F1
#
_cell.length_a   1.000
_cell.length_b   1.000
_cell.length_c   1.000
_cell.angle_alpha   90.00
_cell.angle_beta   90.00
_cell.angle_gamma   90.00
#
_symmetry.space_group_name_H-M   'P 1'
#
loop_
_entity.id
_entity.type
_entity.pdbx_description
1 polymer ?
#
loop_
_entity_poly.entity_id
_entity_poly.type
_entity_poly.pdbx_seq_one_letter_code
_entity_poly.pdbx_strand_id
1 'polypeptide(L)' 'MSHYDEIAQKVSLLLDENSVHNMNEMLMQLSHDEQLTQEQRFKLQQSLREAIFVHHNQ' A
#
# COMPACT_ATOMS: atom_id res chain seq x y z
N MET A 1 1.27 -5.60 -17.90
CA MET A 1 1.25 -4.62 -16.79
C MET A 1 2.61 -4.65 -16.13
N SER A 2 3.12 -3.50 -15.67
CA SER A 2 4.32 -3.51 -14.83
C SER A 2 3.96 -4.10 -13.47
N HIS A 3 4.90 -4.76 -12.79
CA HIS A 3 4.73 -5.20 -11.41
C HIS A 3 4.23 -4.05 -10.51
N TYR A 4 4.72 -2.83 -10.76
CA TYR A 4 4.23 -1.62 -10.10
C TYR A 4 2.73 -1.37 -10.30
N ASP A 5 2.19 -1.56 -11.51
CA ASP A 5 0.78 -1.32 -11.79
C ASP A 5 -0.11 -2.34 -11.07
N GLU A 6 0.33 -3.60 -10.99
CA GLU A 6 -0.39 -4.67 -10.29
C GLU A 6 -0.46 -4.39 -8.78
N ILE A 7 0.67 -3.98 -8.20
CA ILE A 7 0.74 -3.63 -6.79
C ILE A 7 -0.05 -2.34 -6.50
N ALA A 8 0.01 -1.34 -7.37
CA ALA A 8 -0.77 -0.11 -7.24
C ALA A 8 -2.27 -0.39 -7.27
N GLN A 9 -2.73 -1.26 -8.18
CA GLN A 9 -4.13 -1.67 -8.23
C GLN A 9 -4.56 -2.41 -6.96
N LYS A 10 -3.71 -3.30 -6.41
CA LYS A 10 -3.96 -3.93 -5.10
C LYS A 10 -4.06 -2.90 -3.98
N VAL A 11 -3.14 -1.93 -3.92
CA VAL A 11 -3.20 -0.85 -2.91
C VAL A 11 -4.53 -0.10 -3.02
N SER A 12 -4.95 0.31 -4.22
CA SER A 12 -6.24 0.98 -4.41
C SER A 12 -7.43 0.14 -3.93
N LEU A 13 -7.45 -1.17 -4.21
CA LEU A 13 -8.51 -2.05 -3.70
C LEU A 13 -8.53 -2.12 -2.17
N LEU A 14 -7.36 -2.20 -1.54
CA LEU A 14 -7.26 -2.22 -0.07
C LEU A 14 -7.68 -0.91 0.58
N LEU A 15 -7.44 0.21 -0.11
CA LEU A 15 -7.94 1.53 0.30
C LEU A 15 -9.48 1.56 0.23
N ASP A 16 -10.09 1.04 -0.83
CA ASP A 16 -11.55 0.97 -0.96
C ASP A 16 -12.19 0.03 0.08
N GLU A 17 -11.52 -1.09 0.41
CA GLU A 17 -11.95 -2.02 1.46
C GLU A 17 -11.86 -1.43 2.87
N ASN A 18 -11.12 -0.33 3.06
CA ASN A 18 -10.95 0.36 4.35
C ASN A 18 -10.47 -0.57 5.49
N SER A 19 -9.76 -1.66 5.15
CA SER A 19 -9.28 -2.65 6.12
C SER A 19 -7.86 -2.32 6.57
N VAL A 20 -7.72 -1.72 7.76
CA VAL A 20 -6.41 -1.39 8.36
C VAL A 20 -5.52 -2.63 8.52
N HIS A 21 -6.10 -3.81 8.76
CA HIS A 21 -5.34 -5.06 8.81
C HIS A 21 -4.69 -5.38 7.45
N ASN A 22 -5.47 -5.37 6.37
CA ASN A 22 -4.96 -5.66 5.03
C ASN A 22 -3.94 -4.61 4.57
N MET A 23 -4.16 -3.34 4.92
CA MET A 23 -3.20 -2.27 4.62
C MET A 23 -1.85 -2.46 5.32
N ASN A 24 -1.85 -2.90 6.58
CA ASN A 24 -0.61 -3.21 7.32
C ASN A 24 0.13 -4.42 6.75
N GLU A 25 -0.60 -5.48 6.37
CA GLU A 25 -0.01 -6.62 5.65
C GLU A 25 0.65 -6.18 4.34
N MET A 26 -0.03 -5.32 3.58
CA MET A 26 0.50 -4.77 2.32
C MET A 26 1.76 -3.92 2.55
N LEU A 27 1.82 -3.13 3.62
CA LEU A 27 3.03 -2.39 4.00
C LEU A 27 4.23 -3.31 4.23
N MET A 28 4.01 -4.45 4.91
CA MET A 28 5.05 -5.45 5.14
C MET A 28 5.48 -6.11 3.83
N GLN A 29 4.54 -6.48 2.96
CA GLN A 29 4.85 -7.05 1.64
C GLN A 29 5.66 -6.08 0.77
N LEU A 30 5.25 -4.82 0.68
CA LEU A 30 5.97 -3.77 -0.04
C LEU A 30 7.40 -3.56 0.48
N SER A 31 7.64 -3.79 1.77
CA SER A 31 8.98 -3.65 2.35
C SER A 31 9.94 -4.74 1.88
N HIS A 32 9.42 -5.95 1.60
CA HIS A 32 10.18 -7.10 1.09
C HIS A 32 10.17 -7.21 -0.43
N ASP A 33 9.52 -6.28 -1.12
CA ASP A 33 9.42 -6.28 -2.57
C ASP A 33 10.72 -5.76 -3.20
N GLU A 34 11.52 -6.65 -3.78
CA GLU A 34 12.77 -6.31 -4.46
C GLU A 34 12.55 -5.91 -5.93
N GLN A 35 11.36 -6.15 -6.48
CA GLN A 35 11.03 -5.82 -7.86
C GLN A 35 10.67 -4.33 -8.02
N LEU A 36 10.21 -3.70 -6.94
CA LEU A 36 9.91 -2.28 -6.91
C LEU A 36 11.13 -1.44 -6.53
N THR A 37 11.26 -0.28 -7.18
CA THR A 37 12.26 0.71 -6.78
C THR A 37 11.94 1.26 -5.39
N GLN A 38 12.95 1.79 -4.71
CA GLN A 38 12.76 2.41 -3.40
C GLN A 38 11.72 3.53 -3.44
N GLU A 39 11.70 4.34 -4.50
CA GLU A 39 10.73 5.42 -4.68
C GLU A 39 9.30 4.87 -4.87
N GLN A 40 9.13 3.82 -5.69
CA GLN A 40 7.83 3.19 -5.92
C GLN A 40 7.25 2.60 -4.64
N ARG A 41 8.07 1.87 -3.87
CA ARG A 41 7.68 1.33 -2.56
C ARG A 41 7.29 2.45 -1.62
N PHE A 42 8.10 3.50 -1.52
CA PHE A 42 7.83 4.62 -0.63
C PHE A 42 6.49 5.29 -0.95
N LYS A 43 6.20 5.57 -2.24
CA LYS A 43 4.91 6.16 -2.67
C LYS A 43 3.73 5.30 -2.25
N LEU A 44 3.75 4.00 -2.55
CA LEU A 44 2.67 3.07 -2.21
C LEU A 44 2.49 2.92 -0.69
N GLN A 45 3.60 2.84 0.04
CA GLN A 45 3.58 2.77 1.51
C GLN A 45 3.07 4.06 2.16
N GLN A 46 3.38 5.22 1.58
CA GLN A 46 2.89 6.49 2.07
C GLN A 46 1.36 6.57 1.92
N SER A 47 0.82 6.19 0.76
CA SER A 47 -0.63 6.18 0.52
C SER A 47 -1.37 5.27 1.52
N LEU A 48 -0.84 4.07 1.80
CA LEU A 48 -1.41 3.17 2.81
C LEU A 48 -1.35 3.79 4.21
N ARG A 49 -0.24 4.43 4.58
CA ARG A 49 -0.11 5.08 5.90
C ARG A 49 -1.06 6.26 6.08
N GLU A 50 -1.25 7.07 5.04
CA GLU A 50 -2.21 8.17 5.06
C GLU A 50 -3.64 7.66 5.25
N ALA A 51 -4.03 6.59 4.54
CA ALA A 51 -5.35 5.99 4.70
C ALA A 51 -5.55 5.39 6.10
N ILE A 52 -4.57 4.64 6.61
CA ILE A 52 -4.62 4.11 8.00
C ILE A 52 -4.76 5.27 9.00
N PHE A 53 -4.02 6.36 8.81
CA PHE A 53 -4.11 7.53 9.69
C PHE A 53 -5.50 8.18 9.64
N VAL A 54 -6.08 8.34 8.44
CA VAL A 54 -7.46 8.85 8.28
C VAL A 54 -8.46 7.94 9.00
N HIS A 55 -8.33 6.61 8.86
CA HIS A 55 -9.17 5.66 9.58
C HIS A 55 -9.06 5.74 11.08
N HIS A 56 -7.84 5.91 11.60
CA HIS A 56 -7.61 6.03 13.03
C HIS A 56 -8.17 7.32 13.63
N ASN A 57 -8.42 8.34 12.81
CA ASN A 57 -8.93 9.65 13.23
C ASN A 57 -10.45 9.82 12.99
N GLN A 58 -11.14 8.80 12.48
CA GLN A 58 -12.61 8.73 12.39
C GLN A 58 -13.22 8.03 13.62
#